data_AF-A0A250KYK5-F1
#
_entry.id   AF-A0A250KYK5-F1
#
_cell.length_a   1.000
_cell.length_b   1.000
_cell.length_c   1.000
_cell.angle_alpha   90.00
_cell.angle_beta   90.00
_cell.angle_gamma   90.00
#
_symmetry.space_group_name_H-M   'P 1'
#
loop_
_entity.id
_entity.type
_entity.pdbx_description
1 polymer ?
#
loop_
_entity_poly.entity_id
_entity_poly.type
_entity_poly.pdbx_seq_one_letter_code
_entity_poly.pdbx_strand_id
1 'polypeptide(L)'
;MAVICTSVCVNYTPKEMYDLVNDVQSYPSYLPLCSNVKLLSKTPNALRATITLSKGKIKFSFTTENSMEDSKHIRMNLVEGPFKHLRGHWRFEPSATGGCEATFRLDFEFANALLGMAFGGFFKEVTESFVDAFCRQAAKKYGERSAAGTA
;
A
#
# COMPACT_ATOMS: atom_id res chain seq x y z
N MET A 1 13.44 -9.61 10.11
CA MET A 1 13.29 -8.29 9.45
C MET A 1 13.27 -8.49 7.95
N ALA A 2 12.28 -7.95 7.25
CA ALA A 2 12.16 -8.03 5.80
C ALA A 2 11.89 -6.63 5.23
N VAL A 3 12.53 -6.31 4.10
CA VAL A 3 12.38 -5.05 3.40
C VAL A 3 11.89 -5.33 1.99
N ILE A 4 10.82 -4.64 1.60
CA ILE A 4 10.28 -4.64 0.24
C ILE A 4 10.45 -3.23 -0.30
N CYS A 5 10.95 -3.12 -1.52
CA CYS A 5 11.11 -1.85 -2.23
C CYS A 5 10.72 -2.07 -3.69
N THR A 6 9.73 -1.32 -4.16
CA THR A 6 9.22 -1.40 -5.53
C THR A 6 9.05 0.03 -6.04
N SER A 7 9.54 0.31 -7.24
CA SER A 7 9.31 1.59 -7.93
C SER A 7 8.70 1.29 -9.30
N VAL A 8 7.73 2.09 -9.72
CA VAL A 8 7.10 1.96 -11.04
C VAL A 8 6.88 3.35 -11.66
N CYS A 9 7.13 3.47 -12.96
CA CYS A 9 6.76 4.64 -13.74
C CYS A 9 5.40 4.41 -14.40
N VAL A 10 4.46 5.33 -14.19
CA VAL A 10 3.10 5.26 -14.72
C VAL A 10 2.69 6.56 -15.38
N ASN A 11 1.82 6.48 -16.38
CA ASN A 11 1.31 7.67 -17.10
C ASN A 11 0.11 8.34 -16.42
N TYR A 12 0.05 8.24 -15.09
CA TYR A 12 -0.89 8.97 -14.23
C TYR A 12 -0.12 10.00 -13.43
N THR A 13 -0.77 11.09 -13.06
CA THR A 13 -0.16 12.15 -12.26
C THR A 13 0.15 11.66 -10.84
N PRO A 14 1.12 12.28 -10.13
CA PRO A 14 1.38 11.97 -8.73
C PRO A 14 0.14 12.06 -7.85
N LYS A 15 -0.72 13.05 -8.12
CA LYS A 15 -2.01 13.20 -7.45
C LYS A 15 -2.96 12.03 -7.70
N GLU A 16 -3.13 11.61 -8.94
CA GLU A 16 -4.01 10.48 -9.28
C GLU A 16 -3.60 9.19 -8.56
N MET A 17 -2.29 8.92 -8.48
CA MET A 17 -1.75 7.75 -7.78
C MET A 17 -1.85 7.88 -6.26
N TYR A 18 -1.51 9.06 -5.72
CA TYR A 18 -1.68 9.37 -4.30
C TYR A 18 -3.12 9.19 -3.85
N ASP A 19 -4.10 9.68 -4.62
CA ASP A 19 -5.52 9.61 -4.28
C ASP A 19 -6.01 8.14 -4.22
N LEU A 20 -5.43 7.23 -5.01
CA LEU A 20 -5.72 5.79 -4.93
C LEU A 20 -5.16 5.15 -3.66
N VAL A 21 -3.93 5.50 -3.28
CA VAL A 21 -3.28 4.96 -2.07
C VAL A 21 -3.84 5.61 -0.78
N ASN A 22 -4.37 6.82 -0.86
CA ASN A 22 -5.01 7.48 0.28
C ASN A 22 -6.48 7.03 0.48
N ASP A 23 -7.08 6.39 -0.52
CA ASP A 23 -8.43 5.86 -0.46
C ASP A 23 -8.47 4.42 0.10
N VAL A 24 -8.06 4.28 1.36
CA VAL A 24 -7.96 2.97 2.02
C VAL A 24 -9.29 2.21 2.09
N GLN A 25 -10.42 2.91 2.09
CA GLN A 25 -11.74 2.27 2.18
C GLN A 25 -12.10 1.47 0.93
N SER A 26 -11.52 1.85 -0.23
CA SER A 26 -11.74 1.16 -1.49
C SER A 26 -10.90 -0.12 -1.62
N TYR A 27 -9.92 -0.33 -0.76
CA TYR A 27 -8.98 -1.46 -0.85
C TYR A 27 -9.64 -2.83 -0.94
N PRO A 28 -10.70 -3.17 -0.18
CA PRO A 28 -11.33 -4.48 -0.27
C PRO A 28 -11.91 -4.80 -1.66
N SER A 29 -12.13 -3.79 -2.50
CA SER A 29 -12.68 -3.98 -3.85
C SER A 29 -11.64 -4.36 -4.91
N TYR A 30 -10.34 -4.12 -4.68
CA TYR A 30 -9.30 -4.33 -5.70
C TYR A 30 -7.92 -4.76 -5.18
N LEU A 31 -7.59 -4.55 -3.90
CA LEU A 31 -6.32 -5.04 -3.36
C LEU A 31 -6.41 -6.54 -3.08
N PRO A 32 -5.45 -7.33 -3.57
CA PRO A 32 -5.41 -8.76 -3.31
C PRO A 32 -5.47 -9.04 -1.82
N LEU A 33 -6.38 -9.94 -1.44
CA LEU A 33 -6.47 -10.52 -0.10
C LEU A 33 -6.80 -9.51 1.00
N CYS A 34 -7.04 -8.24 0.64
CA CYS A 34 -7.67 -7.26 1.53
C CYS A 34 -9.16 -7.57 1.62
N SER A 35 -9.59 -8.10 2.77
CA SER A 35 -10.99 -8.52 2.96
C SER A 35 -11.83 -7.46 3.66
N ASN A 36 -11.19 -6.53 4.39
CA ASN A 36 -11.89 -5.45 5.09
C ASN A 36 -10.94 -4.30 5.42
N VAL A 37 -11.50 -3.09 5.47
CA VAL A 37 -10.84 -1.91 6.02
C VAL A 37 -11.77 -1.18 6.96
N LYS A 38 -11.29 -0.89 8.16
CA LYS A 38 -11.99 -0.06 9.15
C LYS A 38 -11.26 1.27 9.28
N LEU A 39 -11.85 2.35 8.78
CA LEU A 39 -11.36 3.71 9.01
C LEU A 39 -11.63 4.11 10.46
N LEU A 40 -10.59 4.51 11.19
CA LEU A 40 -10.69 4.92 12.59
C LEU A 40 -10.70 6.45 12.72
N SER A 41 -9.86 7.14 11.94
CA SER A 41 -9.85 8.59 11.83
C SER A 41 -9.24 9.04 10.51
N LYS A 42 -9.66 10.20 10.01
CA LYS A 42 -9.09 10.85 8.81
C LYS A 42 -9.10 12.36 8.98
N THR A 43 -7.97 12.97 8.69
CA THR A 43 -7.74 14.41 8.59
C THR A 43 -6.98 14.67 7.27
N PRO A 44 -6.73 15.93 6.88
CA PRO A 44 -5.95 16.21 5.67
C PRO A 44 -4.55 15.59 5.66
N ASN A 45 -3.88 15.54 6.82
CA ASN A 45 -2.46 15.14 6.91
C ASN A 45 -2.24 13.85 7.72
N ALA A 46 -3.29 13.26 8.28
CA ALA A 46 -3.21 12.02 9.05
C ALA A 46 -4.42 11.11 8.83
N LEU A 47 -4.18 9.81 8.74
CA LEU A 47 -5.21 8.78 8.58
C LEU A 47 -4.87 7.59 9.47
N ARG A 48 -5.83 7.10 10.25
CA ARG A 48 -5.67 5.86 11.03
C ARG A 48 -6.70 4.84 10.57
N ALA A 49 -6.25 3.65 10.20
CA ALA A 49 -7.14 2.59 9.71
C ALA A 49 -6.60 1.20 10.06
N THR A 50 -7.53 0.26 10.23
CA THR A 50 -7.23 -1.16 10.37
C THR A 50 -7.46 -1.84 9.02
N ILE A 51 -6.44 -2.50 8.49
CA ILE A 51 -6.52 -3.35 7.30
C ILE A 51 -6.62 -4.80 7.75
N THR A 52 -7.56 -5.54 7.17
CA THR A 52 -7.70 -6.98 7.38
C THR A 52 -7.31 -7.74 6.12
N LEU A 53 -6.38 -8.67 6.27
CA LEU A 53 -5.94 -9.56 5.19
C LEU A 53 -6.50 -10.97 5.42
N SER A 54 -6.90 -11.67 4.35
CA SER A 54 -7.47 -13.02 4.44
C SER A 54 -7.14 -13.90 3.24
N LYS A 55 -6.72 -15.14 3.49
CA LYS A 55 -6.51 -16.21 2.50
C LYS A 55 -7.08 -17.52 3.04
N GLY A 56 -8.21 -17.96 2.49
CA GLY A 56 -8.94 -19.12 3.00
C GLY A 56 -9.36 -18.91 4.46
N LYS A 57 -8.93 -19.81 5.35
CA LYS A 57 -9.23 -19.74 6.80
C LYS A 57 -8.30 -18.83 7.59
N ILE A 58 -7.20 -18.38 6.98
CA ILE A 58 -6.18 -17.55 7.62
C ILE A 58 -6.62 -16.09 7.50
N LYS A 59 -6.69 -15.39 8.64
CA LYS A 59 -7.07 -13.97 8.71
C LYS A 59 -6.24 -13.27 9.78
N PHE A 60 -5.72 -12.09 9.46
CA PHE A 60 -5.14 -11.21 10.47
C PHE A 60 -5.40 -9.75 10.09
N SER A 61 -5.30 -8.88 11.10
CA SER A 61 -5.50 -7.45 10.92
C SER A 61 -4.34 -6.69 11.53
N PHE A 62 -4.08 -5.51 10.99
CA PHE A 62 -3.13 -4.56 11.57
C PHE A 62 -3.64 -3.15 11.35
N THR A 63 -3.34 -2.28 12.31
CA THR A 63 -3.71 -0.87 12.31
C THR A 63 -2.47 -0.06 12.05
N THR A 64 -2.56 0.87 11.09
CA THR A 64 -1.52 1.87 10.87
C THR A 64 -2.03 3.28 11.15
N GLU A 65 -1.12 4.13 11.58
CA GLU A 65 -1.27 5.58 11.51
C GLU A 65 -0.39 6.10 10.39
N ASN A 66 -1.03 6.76 9.45
CA ASN A 66 -0.43 7.31 8.26
C ASN A 66 -0.29 8.82 8.42
N SER A 67 0.92 9.36 8.23
CA SER A 67 1.17 10.79 8.06
C SER A 67 1.37 11.10 6.58
N MET A 68 0.77 12.17 6.08
CA MET A 68 0.68 12.44 4.65
C MET A 68 1.10 13.88 4.33
N GLU A 69 1.79 14.05 3.20
CA GLU A 69 1.90 15.34 2.51
C GLU A 69 1.19 15.19 1.17
N ASP A 70 0.22 16.08 0.93
CA ASP A 70 -0.69 15.96 -0.19
C ASP A 70 0.04 15.74 -1.51
N SER A 71 -0.40 14.71 -2.25
CA SER A 71 0.12 14.34 -3.57
C SER A 71 1.62 13.99 -3.63
N LYS A 72 2.33 13.85 -2.50
CA LYS A 72 3.79 13.60 -2.47
C LYS A 72 4.20 12.35 -1.70
N HIS A 73 3.80 12.20 -0.44
CA HIS A 73 4.19 11.03 0.35
C HIS A 73 3.15 10.61 1.38
N ILE A 74 3.17 9.31 1.69
CA ILE A 74 2.39 8.69 2.76
C ILE A 74 3.35 7.84 3.56
N ARG A 75 3.54 8.17 4.85
CA ARG A 75 4.33 7.36 5.78
C ARG A 75 3.40 6.60 6.69
N MET A 76 3.58 5.29 6.80
CA MET A 76 2.74 4.38 7.57
C MET A 76 3.53 3.88 8.77
N ASN A 77 2.96 3.99 9.97
CA ASN A 77 3.54 3.42 11.19
C ASN A 77 2.56 2.45 11.83
N LEU A 78 3.07 1.32 12.33
CA LEU A 78 2.29 0.36 13.11
C LEU A 78 1.70 1.04 14.36
N VAL A 79 0.41 0.82 14.58
CA VAL A 79 -0.27 1.11 15.84
C VAL A 79 -0.56 -0.19 16.58
N GLU A 80 -1.06 -1.20 15.87
CA GLU A 80 -1.45 -2.50 16.44
C GLU A 80 -1.37 -3.58 15.37
N GLY A 81 -1.05 -4.81 15.75
CA GLY A 81 -1.09 -5.97 14.86
C GLY A 81 -0.08 -7.05 15.24
N PRO A 82 0.01 -8.14 14.44
CA PRO A 82 0.91 -9.25 14.71
C PRO A 82 2.40 -8.93 14.39
N PHE A 83 2.77 -7.65 14.40
CA PHE A 83 4.09 -7.17 14.04
C PHE A 83 4.79 -6.62 15.27
N LYS A 84 6.08 -6.93 15.43
CA LYS A 84 6.97 -6.17 16.30
C LYS A 84 7.26 -4.80 15.68
N HIS A 85 7.33 -4.76 14.35
CA HIS A 85 7.55 -3.54 13.60
C HIS A 85 6.87 -3.58 12.23
N LEU A 86 6.29 -2.47 11.82
CA LEU A 86 5.85 -2.24 10.44
C LEU A 86 5.96 -0.73 10.15
N ARG A 87 6.77 -0.39 9.14
CA ARG A 87 6.91 0.96 8.61
C ARG A 87 6.79 0.93 7.09
N GLY A 88 5.85 1.70 6.56
CA GLY A 88 5.64 1.85 5.13
C GLY A 88 5.95 3.28 4.67
N HIS A 89 6.35 3.41 3.42
CA HIS A 89 6.54 4.70 2.78
C HIS A 89 6.10 4.61 1.32
N TRP A 90 5.21 5.51 0.93
CA TRP A 90 4.90 5.81 -0.45
C TRP A 90 5.48 7.16 -0.83
N ARG A 91 6.07 7.23 -2.02
CA ARG A 91 6.53 8.46 -2.65
C ARG A 91 5.97 8.55 -4.05
N PHE A 92 5.47 9.72 -4.42
CA PHE A 92 4.90 10.02 -5.72
C PHE A 92 5.64 11.22 -6.29
N GLU A 93 6.44 10.99 -7.33
CA GLU A 93 7.26 12.03 -7.96
C GLU A 93 6.90 12.15 -9.44
N PRO A 94 6.93 13.36 -10.02
CA PRO A 94 6.80 13.51 -11.47
C PRO A 94 7.89 12.71 -12.19
N SER A 95 7.51 11.93 -13.21
CA SER A 95 8.47 11.25 -14.09
C SER A 95 9.02 12.23 -15.15
N ALA A 96 10.29 12.07 -15.53
CA ALA A 96 10.95 12.89 -16.56
C ALA A 96 10.25 12.82 -17.93
N THR A 97 9.56 11.71 -18.22
CA THR A 97 8.82 11.48 -19.47
C THR A 97 7.34 11.84 -19.37
N GLY A 98 6.93 12.46 -18.25
CA GLY A 98 5.53 12.69 -17.91
C GLY A 98 4.94 11.54 -17.09
N GLY A 99 3.89 11.86 -16.30
CA GLY A 99 3.29 10.91 -15.36
C GLY A 99 3.93 10.93 -13.97
N CYS A 100 4.01 9.77 -13.32
CA CYS A 100 4.45 9.61 -11.94
C CYS A 100 5.40 8.41 -11.81
N GLU A 101 6.51 8.61 -11.11
CA GLU A 101 7.24 7.53 -10.46
C GLU A 101 6.62 7.30 -9.07
N ALA A 102 6.05 6.12 -8.85
CA ALA A 102 5.47 5.72 -7.57
C ALA A 102 6.40 4.69 -6.90
N THR A 103 7.02 5.08 -5.79
CA THR A 103 7.89 4.22 -5.00
C THR A 103 7.18 3.76 -3.73
N PHE A 104 7.10 2.45 -3.52
CA PHE A 104 6.65 1.82 -2.28
C PHE A 104 7.83 1.14 -1.57
N ARG A 105 7.99 1.45 -0.29
CA ARG A 105 8.91 0.76 0.60
C ARG A 105 8.17 0.29 1.84
N LEU A 106 8.37 -0.97 2.23
CA LEU A 106 7.80 -1.55 3.44
C LEU A 106 8.86 -2.31 4.21
N ASP A 107 9.02 -1.98 5.48
CA ASP A 107 9.91 -2.65 6.42
C ASP A 107 9.06 -3.27 7.53
N PHE A 108 9.22 -4.58 7.78
CA PHE A 108 8.42 -5.26 8.79
C PHE A 108 9.14 -6.42 9.49
N GLU A 109 8.67 -6.69 10.70
CA GLU A 109 9.06 -7.84 11.52
C GLU A 109 7.83 -8.34 12.29
N PHE A 110 7.53 -9.63 12.18
CA PHE A 110 6.46 -10.25 12.97
C PHE A 110 6.83 -10.30 14.46
N ALA A 111 5.83 -10.28 15.34
CA ALA A 111 6.06 -10.28 16.79
C ALA A 111 6.78 -11.55 17.29
N ASN A 112 6.65 -12.67 16.59
CA ASN A 112 7.39 -13.90 16.85
C ASN A 112 7.54 -14.76 15.58
N ALA A 113 8.40 -15.78 15.65
CA ALA A 113 8.70 -16.66 14.52
C ALA A 113 7.50 -17.49 14.03
N LEU A 114 6.60 -17.89 14.95
CA LEU A 114 5.41 -18.68 14.59
C LEU A 114 4.45 -17.87 13.71
N LEU A 115 4.23 -16.59 14.04
CA LEU A 115 3.49 -15.66 13.19
C LEU A 115 4.17 -15.47 11.83
N GLY A 116 5.51 -15.37 11.82
CA GLY A 116 6.29 -15.33 10.58
C GLY A 116 6.10 -16.55 9.68
N MET A 117 6.04 -17.75 10.25
CA MET A 117 5.77 -18.98 9.50
C MET A 117 4.32 -19.05 9.00
N ALA A 118 3.36 -18.62 9.82
CA ALA A 118 1.94 -18.66 9.47
C ALA A 118 1.55 -17.63 8.40
N PHE A 119 2.14 -16.43 8.45
CA PHE A 119 1.70 -15.28 7.65
C PHE A 119 2.76 -14.73 6.69
N GLY A 120 4.05 -15.08 6.86
CA GLY A 120 5.14 -14.39 6.17
C GLY A 120 5.13 -14.53 4.65
N GLY A 121 4.97 -15.75 4.14
CA GLY A 121 4.91 -15.99 2.68
C GLY A 121 3.73 -15.25 2.04
N PHE A 122 2.55 -15.34 2.66
CA PHE A 122 1.34 -14.66 2.22
C PHE A 122 1.45 -13.13 2.28
N PHE A 123 2.00 -12.57 3.37
CA PHE A 123 2.13 -11.13 3.52
C PHE A 123 3.10 -10.54 2.49
N LYS A 124 4.20 -11.25 2.19
CA LYS A 124 5.14 -10.86 1.13
C LYS A 124 4.46 -10.87 -0.25
N GLU A 125 3.74 -11.94 -0.58
CA GLU A 125 2.98 -12.06 -1.84
C GLU A 125 1.97 -10.91 -2.01
N VAL A 126 1.22 -10.59 -0.95
CA VAL A 126 0.25 -9.49 -0.95
C VAL A 126 0.93 -8.15 -1.20
N THR A 127 2.00 -7.86 -0.49
CA THR A 127 2.66 -6.55 -0.53
C THR A 127 3.41 -6.31 -1.84
N GLU A 128 3.98 -7.36 -2.45
CA GLU A 128 4.55 -7.30 -3.80
C GLU A 128 3.47 -6.99 -4.86
N SER A 129 2.23 -7.44 -4.65
CA SER A 129 1.12 -7.22 -5.59
C SER A 129 0.44 -5.85 -5.50
N PHE A 130 0.76 -5.04 -4.47
CA PHE A 130 0.06 -3.78 -4.21
C PHE A 130 0.26 -2.77 -5.33
N VAL A 131 1.51 -2.55 -5.76
CA VAL A 131 1.82 -1.59 -6.83
C VAL A 131 1.03 -1.92 -8.10
N ASP A 132 1.04 -3.18 -8.53
CA ASP A 132 0.28 -3.63 -9.69
C ASP A 132 -1.23 -3.44 -9.53
N ALA A 133 -1.76 -3.69 -8.33
CA ALA A 133 -3.19 -3.50 -8.05
C ALA A 133 -3.58 -2.01 -8.14
N PHE A 134 -2.73 -1.10 -7.66
CA PHE A 134 -2.96 0.34 -7.83
C PHE A 134 -2.85 0.77 -9.29
N CYS A 135 -1.90 0.24 -10.06
CA CYS A 135 -1.80 0.50 -11.50
C CYS A 135 -3.06 0.07 -12.26
N ARG A 136 -3.58 -1.14 -11.98
CA ARG A 136 -4.85 -1.61 -12.55
C ARG A 136 -6.03 -0.73 -12.14
N GLN A 137 -6.06 -0.31 -10.87
CA GLN A 137 -7.12 0.57 -10.39
C GLN A 137 -7.05 1.97 -11.01
N ALA A 138 -5.85 2.47 -11.30
CA ALA A 138 -5.65 3.72 -12.02
C ALA A 138 -6.22 3.64 -13.44
N ALA A 139 -5.92 2.56 -14.18
CA ALA A 139 -6.49 2.33 -15.50
C ALA A 139 -8.03 2.26 -15.47
N LYS A 140 -8.60 1.57 -14.47
CA LYS A 140 -10.04 1.48 -14.31
C LYS A 140 -10.70 2.83 -13.97
N LYS A 141 -10.06 3.66 -13.15
CA LYS A 141 -10.63 4.92 -12.64
C LYS A 141 -10.41 6.11 -13.59
N TYR A 142 -9.25 6.18 -14.23
CA TYR A 142 -8.80 7.34 -15.02
C TYR A 142 -8.66 7.04 -16.52
N GLY A 143 -9.03 5.83 -16.94
CA GLY A 143 -8.89 5.34 -18.31
C GLY A 143 -7.51 4.75 -18.58
N GLU A 144 -7.42 3.83 -19.55
CA GLU A 144 -6.15 3.24 -19.94
C GLU A 144 -5.22 4.29 -20.55
N ARG A 145 -4.02 4.39 -19.99
CA ARG A 145 -2.91 5.16 -20.53
C ARG A 145 -1.75 4.18 -20.65
N SER A 146 -1.13 4.07 -21.83
CA SER A 146 0.03 3.21 -22.05
C SER A 146 1.05 3.45 -20.93
N ALA A 147 1.59 2.43 -20.27
CA ALA A 147 2.62 2.65 -19.26
C ALA A 147 3.87 3.23 -19.93
N ALA A 148 4.50 4.25 -19.34
CA ALA A 148 5.87 4.58 -19.69
C ALA A 148 6.72 3.33 -19.37
N GLY A 149 7.40 2.80 -20.40
CA GLY A 149 8.18 1.58 -20.28
C GLY A 149 9.13 1.64 -19.08
N THR A 150 9.35 0.47 -18.45
CA THR A 150 10.38 0.29 -17.43
C THR A 150 11.72 0.73 -17.99
N ALA A 151 12.33 1.75 -17.39
CA ALA A 151 13.74 2.08 -17.59
C ALA A 151 14.62 1.04 -16.88
#